data_AF-A0A2D4Q020-F1
#
_entry.id   AF-A0A2D4Q020-F1
#
_cell.length_a   1.000
_cell.length_b   1.000
_cell.length_c   1.000
_cell.angle_alpha   90.00
_cell.angle_beta   90.00
_cell.angle_gamma   90.00
#
_symmetry.space_group_name_H-M   'P 1'
#
loop_
_entity.id
_entity.type
_entity.pdbx_description
1 polymer ?
#
loop_
_entity_poly.entity_id
_entity_poly.type
_entity_poly.pdbx_seq_one_letter_code
_entity_poly.pdbx_strand_id
1 'polypeptide(L)'
;AAESGQRSENHEAQIIASPLPWWIHYVLKNELFLKFLLWLVLLGLFVELEFGLPYFVLSMFYWIYVGTRGPRKRQPGEKSAYSVFNPGCEAIQGTLTAEQFERELQYRPLIER
;
A
#
# COMPACT_ATOMS: atom_id res chain seq x y z
N ALA A 1 -38.74 28.33 -35.34
CA ALA A 1 -38.54 26.99 -34.74
C ALA A 1 -37.25 26.28 -35.20
N ALA A 2 -36.48 26.80 -36.17
CA ALA A 2 -35.27 26.13 -36.68
C ALA A 2 -33.96 26.51 -35.94
N GLU A 3 -33.92 27.61 -35.18
CA GLU A 3 -32.68 28.08 -34.53
C GLU A 3 -32.30 27.33 -33.25
N SER A 4 -33.25 26.65 -32.58
CA SER A 4 -32.99 25.91 -31.34
C SER A 4 -32.26 24.57 -31.59
N GLY A 5 -32.50 23.93 -32.74
CA GLY A 5 -31.85 22.66 -33.10
C GLY A 5 -30.38 22.85 -33.45
N GLN A 6 -30.06 23.88 -34.25
CA GLN A 6 -28.69 24.15 -34.69
C GLN A 6 -27.77 24.59 -33.56
N ARG A 7 -28.28 25.24 -32.50
CA ARG A 7 -27.47 25.62 -31.34
C ARG A 7 -27.10 24.42 -30.46
N SER A 8 -27.97 23.40 -30.41
CA SER A 8 -27.72 22.15 -29.68
C SER A 8 -26.64 21.32 -30.38
N GLU A 9 -26.76 21.11 -31.69
CA GLU A 9 -25.78 20.31 -32.45
C GLU A 9 -24.40 20.97 -32.52
N ASN A 10 -24.34 22.30 -32.63
CA ASN A 10 -23.07 23.03 -32.59
C ASN A 10 -22.41 22.95 -31.19
N HIS A 11 -23.18 22.89 -30.09
CA HIS A 11 -22.63 22.67 -28.75
C HIS A 11 -22.10 21.24 -28.58
N GLU A 12 -22.82 20.23 -29.08
CA GLU A 12 -22.37 18.84 -29.02
C GLU A 12 -21.11 18.61 -29.86
N ALA A 13 -21.07 19.15 -31.08
CA ALA A 13 -19.88 19.08 -31.95
C ALA A 13 -18.68 19.85 -31.36
N GLN A 14 -18.92 20.97 -30.67
CA GLN A 14 -17.87 21.75 -30.01
C GLN A 14 -17.32 21.07 -28.75
N ILE A 15 -18.14 20.33 -28.00
CA ILE A 15 -17.69 19.51 -26.86
C ILE A 15 -16.76 18.39 -27.34
N ILE A 16 -17.08 17.73 -28.46
CA ILE A 16 -16.29 16.63 -29.03
C ILE A 16 -14.96 17.12 -29.63
N ALA A 17 -14.92 18.34 -30.17
CA ALA A 17 -13.73 18.90 -30.85
C ALA A 17 -12.74 19.66 -29.95
N SER A 18 -13.05 19.83 -28.65
CA SER A 18 -12.15 20.52 -27.73
C SER A 18 -10.92 19.67 -27.39
N PRO A 19 -9.69 20.22 -27.40
CA PRO A 19 -8.51 19.45 -26.99
C PRO A 19 -8.70 19.02 -25.54
N LEU A 20 -8.41 17.74 -25.28
CA LEU A 20 -8.51 17.14 -23.95
C LEU A 20 -7.85 18.06 -22.91
N PRO A 21 -8.54 18.38 -21.81
CA PRO A 21 -8.00 19.22 -20.76
C PRO A 21 -6.62 18.80 -20.26
N TRP A 22 -5.75 19.76 -19.95
CA TRP A 22 -4.38 19.54 -19.47
C TRP A 22 -4.30 18.61 -18.24
N TRP A 23 -5.31 18.64 -17.37
CA TRP A 23 -5.37 17.81 -16.17
C TRP A 23 -5.53 16.32 -16.47
N ILE A 24 -6.13 15.96 -17.61
CA ILE A 24 -6.26 14.56 -18.05
C ILE A 24 -4.89 13.96 -18.35
N HIS A 25 -4.01 14.73 -18.98
CA HIS A 25 -2.63 14.30 -19.23
C HIS A 25 -1.86 14.08 -17.92
N TYR A 26 -2.10 14.92 -16.91
CA TYR A 26 -1.49 14.78 -15.59
C TYR A 26 -1.99 13.51 -14.88
N VAL A 27 -3.30 13.27 -14.92
CA VAL A 27 -3.94 12.08 -14.37
C VAL A 27 -3.43 10.79 -15.03
N LEU A 28 -3.35 10.76 -16.36
CA LEU A 28 -2.88 9.59 -17.11
C LEU A 28 -1.39 9.32 -16.94
N LYS A 29 -0.58 10.34 -16.61
CA LYS A 29 0.86 10.16 -16.34
C LYS A 29 1.13 9.60 -14.95
N ASN A 30 0.20 9.71 -14.01
CA ASN A 30 0.37 9.24 -12.65
C ASN A 30 0.05 7.73 -12.54
N GLU A 31 1.08 6.90 -12.64
CA GLU A 31 0.94 5.42 -12.60
C GLU A 31 0.18 4.93 -11.36
N LEU A 32 0.47 5.47 -10.18
CA LEU A 32 -0.20 5.11 -8.93
C LEU A 32 -1.69 5.45 -8.95
N PHE A 33 -2.04 6.62 -9.49
CA PHE A 33 -3.43 7.05 -9.61
C PHE A 33 -4.21 6.11 -10.54
N LEU A 34 -3.61 5.76 -11.68
CA LEU A 34 -4.25 4.86 -12.64
C LEU A 34 -4.49 3.46 -12.04
N LYS A 35 -3.52 2.92 -11.28
CA LYS A 35 -3.70 1.65 -10.55
C LYS A 35 -4.80 1.73 -9.51
N PHE A 36 -4.89 2.83 -8.78
CA PHE A 36 -5.95 3.05 -7.78
C PHE A 36 -7.34 3.15 -8.43
N LEU A 37 -7.45 3.90 -9.54
CA LEU A 37 -8.69 4.00 -10.30
C LEU A 37 -9.12 2.64 -10.86
N LEU A 38 -8.19 1.88 -11.45
CA LEU A 38 -8.45 0.52 -11.91
C LEU A 38 -8.94 -0.38 -10.77
N TRP A 39 -8.32 -0.28 -9.60
CA TRP A 39 -8.73 -1.03 -8.43
C TRP A 39 -10.15 -0.67 -7.96
N LEU A 40 -10.54 0.61 -7.99
CA LEU A 40 -11.91 1.06 -7.68
C LEU A 40 -12.93 0.55 -8.70
N VAL A 41 -12.61 0.56 -9.98
CA VAL A 41 -13.50 0.02 -11.04
C VAL A 41 -13.73 -1.48 -10.82
N LEU A 42 -12.66 -2.24 -10.53
CA LEU A 42 -12.77 -3.65 -10.20
C LEU A 42 -13.57 -3.86 -8.92
N LEU A 43 -13.35 -3.06 -7.88
CA LEU A 43 -14.14 -3.13 -6.64
C LEU A 43 -15.63 -2.96 -6.93
N GLY A 44 -16.01 -1.95 -7.73
CA GLY A 44 -17.40 -1.75 -8.15
C GLY A 44 -17.97 -2.96 -8.90
N LEU A 45 -17.21 -3.52 -9.86
CA LEU A 45 -17.61 -4.73 -10.57
C LEU A 45 -17.84 -5.92 -9.63
N PHE A 46 -16.96 -6.14 -8.65
CA PHE A 46 -17.10 -7.23 -7.70
C PHE A 46 -18.23 -7.01 -6.69
N VAL A 47 -18.57 -5.76 -6.36
CA VAL A 47 -19.75 -5.44 -5.53
C VAL A 47 -21.03 -5.88 -6.24
N GLU A 48 -21.17 -5.59 -7.55
CA GLU A 48 -22.32 -6.04 -8.36
C GLU A 48 -22.41 -7.58 -8.46
N LEU A 49 -21.27 -8.27 -8.36
CA LEU A 49 -21.20 -9.74 -8.34
C LEU A 49 -21.39 -10.33 -6.92
N GLU A 50 -21.72 -9.54 -5.90
CA GLU A 50 -21.79 -9.93 -4.48
C GLU A 50 -20.47 -10.42 -3.87
N PHE A 51 -19.34 -10.26 -4.57
CA PHE A 51 -17.98 -10.63 -4.15
C PHE A 51 -17.10 -9.44 -3.74
N GLY A 52 -17.70 -8.26 -3.55
CA GLY A 52 -16.98 -7.03 -3.24
C GLY A 52 -16.16 -7.10 -1.94
N LEU A 53 -16.75 -7.67 -0.88
CA LEU A 53 -16.07 -7.81 0.41
C LEU A 53 -14.85 -8.75 0.33
N PRO A 54 -14.94 -9.98 -0.23
CA PRO A 54 -13.77 -10.81 -0.47
C PRO A 54 -12.67 -10.11 -1.27
N TYR A 55 -13.01 -9.43 -2.37
CA TYR A 55 -12.05 -8.69 -3.18
C TYR A 55 -11.34 -7.59 -2.37
N PHE A 56 -12.09 -6.82 -1.58
CA PHE A 56 -11.55 -5.78 -0.72
C PHE A 56 -10.59 -6.34 0.34
N VAL A 57 -10.99 -7.40 1.05
CA VAL A 57 -10.16 -8.03 2.09
C VAL A 57 -8.87 -8.61 1.51
N LEU A 58 -8.93 -9.31 0.38
CA LEU A 58 -7.75 -9.84 -0.31
C LEU A 58 -6.82 -8.71 -0.78
N SER A 59 -7.39 -7.60 -1.26
CA SER A 59 -6.62 -6.41 -1.64
C SER A 59 -5.89 -5.80 -0.45
N MET A 60 -6.53 -5.76 0.72
CA MET A 60 -5.91 -5.27 1.95
C MET A 60 -4.75 -6.17 2.40
N PHE A 61 -4.91 -7.49 2.33
CA PHE A 61 -3.80 -8.42 2.57
C PHE A 61 -2.66 -8.23 1.59
N TYR A 62 -2.96 -7.98 0.31
CA TYR A 62 -1.94 -7.68 -0.70
C TYR A 62 -1.17 -6.39 -0.35
N TRP A 63 -1.85 -5.31 0.05
CA TRP A 63 -1.18 -4.08 0.47
C TRP A 63 -0.32 -4.26 1.71
N ILE A 64 -0.83 -4.97 2.72
CA ILE A 64 -0.03 -5.31 3.91
C ILE A 64 1.20 -6.10 3.46
N TYR A 65 1.02 -7.16 2.68
CA TYR A 65 2.13 -7.98 2.20
C TYR A 65 3.17 -7.16 1.43
N VAL A 66 2.76 -6.32 0.47
CA VAL A 66 3.68 -5.47 -0.28
C VAL A 66 4.35 -4.42 0.61
N GLY A 67 3.62 -3.86 1.57
CA GLY A 67 4.13 -2.87 2.52
C GLY A 67 5.09 -3.45 3.56
N THR A 68 4.87 -4.69 4.00
CA THR A 68 5.69 -5.37 5.02
C THR A 68 6.78 -6.24 4.42
N ARG A 69 6.68 -6.61 3.15
CA ARG A 69 7.74 -7.33 2.44
C ARG A 69 8.90 -6.36 2.24
N GLY A 70 9.82 -6.38 3.20
CA GLY A 70 11.06 -5.60 3.15
C GLY A 70 11.82 -5.79 1.84
N PRO A 71 12.79 -4.90 1.54
CA PRO A 71 13.50 -4.89 0.28
C PRO A 71 14.03 -6.29 -0.09
N ARG A 72 13.78 -6.71 -1.33
CA ARG A 72 14.10 -8.06 -1.83
C ARG A 72 15.59 -8.42 -1.70
N LYS A 73 16.46 -7.41 -1.63
CA LYS A 73 17.89 -7.56 -1.33
C LYS A 73 18.20 -6.75 -0.07
N ARG A 74 18.79 -7.41 0.92
CA ARG A 74 19.36 -6.72 2.09
C ARG A 74 20.41 -5.73 1.60
N GLN A 75 20.41 -4.54 2.18
CA GLN A 75 21.46 -3.57 1.88
C GLN A 75 22.80 -4.09 2.46
N PRO A 76 23.93 -3.94 1.76
CA PRO A 76 25.22 -4.36 2.28
C PRO A 76 25.51 -3.59 3.59
N GLY A 77 25.61 -4.33 4.70
CA GLY A 77 25.80 -3.77 6.06
C GLY A 77 24.54 -3.72 6.94
N GLU A 78 23.38 -4.11 6.43
CA GLU A 78 22.15 -4.24 7.23
C GLU A 78 22.29 -5.40 8.22
N LYS A 79 22.38 -5.09 9.53
CA LYS A 79 22.40 -6.10 10.59
C LYS A 79 21.07 -6.85 10.59
N SER A 80 21.16 -8.18 10.63
CA SER A 80 20.00 -9.06 10.79
C SER A 80 19.45 -9.01 12.21
N ALA A 81 18.15 -9.32 12.36
CA ALA A 81 17.48 -9.36 13.65
C ALA A 81 18.05 -10.44 14.60
N TYR A 82 18.61 -11.52 14.05
CA TYR A 82 19.20 -12.58 14.84
C TYR A 82 20.72 -12.46 14.78
N SER A 83 21.33 -12.21 15.93
CA SER A 83 22.77 -12.02 16.07
C SER A 83 23.62 -13.11 15.41
N VAL A 84 23.12 -14.35 15.33
CA VAL A 84 23.79 -15.48 14.67
C VAL A 84 24.16 -15.22 13.20
N PHE A 85 23.44 -14.33 12.50
CA PHE A 85 23.77 -13.96 11.12
C PHE A 85 24.55 -12.64 11.01
N ASN A 86 24.86 -11.99 12.14
CA ASN A 86 25.70 -10.80 12.19
C ASN A 86 27.15 -11.18 12.48
N PRO A 87 28.14 -10.48 11.88
CA PRO A 87 29.54 -10.70 12.23
C PRO A 87 29.74 -10.47 13.74
N GLY A 88 30.49 -11.37 14.39
CA GLY A 88 30.76 -11.29 15.83
C GLY A 88 29.56 -11.58 16.74
N CYS A 89 28.46 -12.15 16.22
CA CYS A 89 27.22 -12.34 16.99
C CYS A 89 26.70 -11.05 17.61
N GLU A 90 26.89 -9.92 16.92
CA GLU A 90 26.44 -8.63 17.40
C GLU A 90 24.92 -8.50 17.30
N ALA A 91 24.29 -8.09 18.39
CA ALA A 91 22.86 -7.79 18.42
C ALA A 91 22.58 -6.41 17.80
N ILE A 92 21.37 -6.19 17.28
CA ILE A 92 20.96 -4.85 16.84
C ILE A 92 20.84 -3.96 18.07
N GLN A 93 21.32 -2.72 17.96
CA GLN A 93 21.24 -1.75 19.05
C GLN A 93 19.78 -1.53 19.46
N GLY A 94 19.48 -1.71 20.76
CA GLY A 94 18.13 -1.59 21.30
C GLY A 94 17.33 -2.90 21.35
N THR A 95 17.89 -4.05 20.97
CA THR A 95 17.27 -5.35 21.30
C THR A 95 17.56 -5.73 22.75
N LEU A 96 16.58 -6.34 23.43
CA LEU A 96 16.81 -6.99 24.72
C LEU A 96 17.79 -8.15 24.53
N THR A 97 18.85 -8.19 25.32
CA THR A 97 19.75 -9.35 25.31
C THR A 97 19.07 -10.51 26.02
N ALA A 98 19.38 -11.75 25.62
CA ALA A 98 18.85 -12.93 26.28
C ALA A 98 19.20 -12.94 27.78
N GLU A 99 20.41 -12.50 28.13
CA GLU A 99 20.86 -12.41 29.53
C GLU A 99 20.07 -11.38 30.33
N GLN A 100 19.69 -10.26 29.71
CA GLN A 100 18.83 -9.25 30.34
C GLN A 100 17.42 -9.80 30.53
N PHE A 101 16.87 -10.44 29.50
CA PHE A 101 15.56 -11.08 29.56
C PHE A 101 15.50 -12.15 30.67
N GLU A 102 16.52 -13.01 30.79
CA GLU A 102 16.61 -14.02 31.84
C GLU A 102 16.70 -13.40 33.24
N ARG A 103 17.46 -12.31 33.40
CA ARG A 103 17.59 -11.59 34.67
C ARG A 103 16.27 -10.95 35.10
N GLU A 104 15.48 -10.46 34.15
CA GLU A 104 14.16 -9.86 34.39
C GLU A 104 13.07 -10.92 34.61
N LEU A 105 13.16 -12.09 33.94
CA LEU A 105 12.23 -13.21 34.14
C LEU A 105 12.55 -14.06 35.37
N GLN A 106 13.76 -14.00 35.92
CA GLN A 106 14.10 -14.66 37.17
C GLN A 106 13.28 -14.03 38.30
N TYR A 107 12.11 -14.64 38.54
CA TYR A 107 11.35 -14.50 39.77
C TYR A 107 12.31 -14.76 40.92
N ARG A 108 12.77 -13.70 41.59
CA ARG A 108 13.46 -13.86 42.86
C ARG A 108 12.38 -14.27 43.86
N PRO A 109 12.39 -15.51 44.39
CA PRO A 109 11.57 -15.77 45.56
C PRO A 109 12.03 -14.77 46.61
N LEU A 110 11.11 -13.95 47.09
CA LEU A 110 11.36 -13.06 48.22
C LEU A 110 11.78 -13.99 49.36
N ILE A 111 13.08 -14.06 49.63
CA ILE A 111 13.59 -14.71 50.82
C ILE A 111 13.16 -13.80 51.96
N GLU A 112 11.98 -14.11 52.48
CA GLU A 112 11.37 -13.54 53.67
C GLU A 112 12.33 -13.83 54.83
N ARG A 113 12.90 -12.77 55.40
CA ARG A 113 13.71 -12.84 56.63
C ARG A 113 12.83 -12.65 57.84
#